data_AF-A0AAW6BSY1-F1
#
_entry.id   AF-A0AAW6BSY1-F1
#
_cell.length_a   1.000
_cell.length_b   1.000
_cell.length_c   1.000
_cell.angle_alpha   90.00
_cell.angle_beta   90.00
_cell.angle_gamma   90.00
#
_symmetry.space_group_name_H-M   'P 1'
#
loop_
_entity.id
_entity.type
_entity.pdbx_description
1 polymer ?
#
loop_
_entity_poly.entity_id
_entity_poly.type
_entity_poly.pdbx_seq_one_letter_code
_entity_poly.pdbx_strand_id
1 'polypeptide(L)'
;MSSNTIATNDVFKELCLMLRIHHDKDYLIELFARKGWEVSRAKIYSWGKKAGGVTRGFRPMPEQALRDFIDALKEEKLVEE
;
A
#
# COMPACT_ATOMS: atom_id res chain seq x y z
N MET A 1 -14.43 -23.42 -2.81
CA MET A 1 -14.47 -22.09 -3.45
C MET A 1 -13.20 -21.35 -3.04
N SER A 2 -12.15 -21.40 -3.84
CA SER A 2 -10.99 -20.52 -3.65
C SER A 2 -11.46 -19.09 -3.93
N SER A 3 -11.58 -18.28 -2.89
CA SER A 3 -11.85 -16.86 -3.03
C SER A 3 -10.76 -16.27 -3.93
N ASN A 4 -11.11 -15.86 -5.16
CA ASN A 4 -10.23 -15.18 -6.12
C ASN A 4 -9.89 -13.74 -5.67
N THR A 5 -9.72 -13.52 -4.37
CA THR A 5 -9.42 -12.23 -3.78
C THR A 5 -7.92 -12.01 -3.78
N ILE A 6 -7.47 -10.94 -4.43
CA ILE A 6 -6.08 -10.48 -4.39
C ILE A 6 -5.80 -9.96 -2.97
N ALA A 7 -4.65 -10.33 -2.39
CA ALA A 7 -4.27 -9.85 -1.07
C ALA A 7 -3.99 -8.34 -1.09
N THR A 8 -4.33 -7.64 -0.01
CA THR A 8 -4.15 -6.18 0.11
C THR A 8 -2.71 -5.73 -0.12
N ASN A 9 -1.74 -6.48 0.41
CA ASN A 9 -0.32 -6.25 0.18
C ASN A 9 0.07 -6.33 -1.31
N ASP A 10 -0.50 -7.28 -2.05
CA ASP A 10 -0.22 -7.45 -3.47
C ASP A 10 -0.79 -6.26 -4.24
N VAL A 11 -2.03 -5.86 -3.94
CA VAL A 11 -2.64 -4.65 -4.53
C VAL A 11 -1.80 -3.40 -4.24
N PHE A 12 -1.41 -3.18 -2.98
CA PHE A 12 -0.59 -2.04 -2.60
C PHE A 12 0.75 -2.01 -3.34
N LYS A 13 1.43 -3.16 -3.42
CA LYS A 13 2.70 -3.29 -4.13
C LYS A 13 2.54 -2.96 -5.61
N GLU A 14 1.55 -3.54 -6.28
CA GLU A 14 1.32 -3.31 -7.70
C GLU A 14 0.95 -1.84 -7.99
N LEU A 15 0.11 -1.21 -7.15
CA LEU A 15 -0.19 0.22 -7.26
C LEU A 15 1.07 1.09 -7.14
N CYS A 16 1.92 0.82 -6.15
CA CYS A 16 3.18 1.54 -5.97
C CYS A 16 4.14 1.39 -7.16
N LEU A 17 4.14 0.22 -7.81
CA LEU A 17 4.94 -0.04 -9.02
C LEU A 17 4.36 0.71 -10.23
N MET A 18 3.05 0.60 -10.46
CA MET A 18 2.36 1.26 -11.58
C MET A 18 2.54 2.77 -11.55
N LEU A 19 2.41 3.38 -10.37
CA LEU A 19 2.58 4.82 -10.15
C LEU A 19 4.04 5.24 -10.00
N ARG A 20 5.00 4.28 -10.02
CA ARG A 20 6.44 4.51 -9.86
C ARG A 20 6.87 5.17 -8.55
N ILE A 21 6.04 5.10 -7.51
CA ILE A 21 6.31 5.67 -6.17
C ILE A 21 6.89 4.65 -5.18
N HIS A 22 7.12 3.40 -5.61
CA HIS A 22 7.63 2.31 -4.76
C HIS A 22 8.98 2.58 -4.07
N HIS A 23 9.82 3.48 -4.58
CA HIS A 23 11.08 3.86 -3.94
C HIS A 23 10.95 5.01 -2.94
N ASP A 24 9.90 5.82 -3.05
CA ASP A 24 9.72 7.01 -2.22
C ASP A 24 8.96 6.69 -0.94
N LYS A 25 9.70 6.26 0.08
CA LYS A 25 9.10 5.85 1.36
C LYS A 25 8.57 7.03 2.15
N ASP A 26 9.12 8.22 1.97
CA ASP A 26 8.69 9.40 2.71
C ASP A 26 7.38 9.92 2.14
N TYR A 27 7.28 10.01 0.81
CA TYR A 27 6.03 10.33 0.14
C TYR A 27 4.91 9.34 0.47
N LEU A 28 5.19 8.03 0.48
CA LEU A 28 4.20 7.03 0.92
C LEU A 28 3.73 7.28 2.35
N ILE A 29 4.65 7.62 3.27
CA ILE A 29 4.29 7.96 4.66
C ILE A 29 3.40 9.19 4.70
N GLU A 30 3.69 10.22 3.91
CA GLU A 30 2.88 11.43 3.82
C GLU A 30 1.45 11.14 3.34
N LEU A 31 1.27 10.28 2.33
CA LEU A 31 -0.06 9.86 1.86
C LEU A 31 -0.87 9.20 2.98
N PHE A 32 -0.25 8.33 3.77
CA PHE A 32 -0.90 7.69 4.92
C PHE A 32 -1.20 8.71 6.04
N ALA A 33 -0.28 9.63 6.31
CA ALA A 33 -0.44 10.64 7.35
C ALA A 33 -1.64 11.57 7.07
N ARG A 34 -1.90 11.92 5.80
CA ARG A 34 -3.08 12.72 5.39
C ARG A 34 -4.40 12.05 5.74
N LYS A 35 -4.41 10.72 5.87
CA LYS A 35 -5.56 9.92 6.28
C LYS A 35 -5.53 9.54 7.77
N GLY A 36 -4.66 10.18 8.56
CA GLY A 36 -4.55 9.96 10.00
C GLY A 36 -3.78 8.70 10.40
N TRP A 37 -3.04 8.08 9.47
CA TRP A 37 -2.24 6.90 9.78
C TRP A 37 -0.80 7.26 10.17
N GLU A 38 -0.36 6.79 11.33
CA GLU A 38 1.06 6.77 11.69
C GLU A 38 1.73 5.51 11.14
N VAL A 39 2.57 5.67 10.12
CA VAL A 39 3.25 4.58 9.42
C VAL A 39 4.75 4.87 9.36
N SER A 40 5.56 3.89 9.72
CA SER A 40 7.02 3.97 9.60
C SER A 40 7.51 3.40 8.28
N ARG A 41 8.74 3.76 7.85
CA ARG A 41 9.39 3.17 6.66
C ARG A 41 9.44 1.64 6.71
N ALA A 42 9.67 1.07 7.89
CA ALA A 42 9.68 -0.38 8.10
C ALA A 42 8.29 -1.01 7.86
N LYS A 43 7.22 -0.31 8.26
CA LYS A 43 5.84 -0.76 8.03
C LYS A 43 5.48 -0.67 6.55
N ILE A 44 5.83 0.40 5.85
CA ILE A 44 5.68 0.48 4.38
C ILE A 44 6.45 -0.65 3.67
N TYR A 45 7.68 -0.92 4.10
CA TYR A 45 8.47 -2.02 3.55
C TYR A 45 7.79 -3.38 3.75
N SER A 46 7.21 -3.61 4.93
CA SER A 46 6.47 -4.84 5.23
C SER A 46 5.18 -4.98 4.42
N TRP A 47 4.48 -3.87 4.17
CA TRP A 47 3.26 -3.84 3.36
C TRP A 47 3.53 -4.08 1.86
N GLY A 48 4.68 -3.62 1.35
CA GLY A 48 5.11 -3.90 -0.03
C GLY A 48 5.61 -5.33 -0.30
N LYS A 49 5.50 -6.26 0.66
CA LYS A 49 5.87 -7.67 0.49
C LYS A 49 4.70 -8.48 -0.05
N LYS A 50 4.98 -9.37 -1.01
CA LYS A 50 3.96 -10.23 -1.64
C LYS A 50 3.36 -11.20 -0.61
N ALA A 51 2.05 -11.40 -0.64
CA ALA A 51 1.38 -12.41 0.17
C ALA A 51 1.74 -13.84 -0.28
N GLY A 52 1.73 -14.79 0.65
CA GLY A 52 1.99 -16.21 0.37
C GLY A 52 3.46 -16.60 0.12
N GLY A 53 4.39 -15.65 0.16
CA GLY A 53 5.83 -15.95 0.11
C GLY A 53 6.43 -16.22 1.50
N VAL A 54 7.51 -16.99 1.57
CA VAL A 54 8.34 -17.18 2.79
C VAL A 54 9.18 -15.92 3.07
N THR A 55 8.59 -14.74 2.95
CA THR A 55 9.32 -13.47 2.98
C THR A 55 9.44 -12.97 4.41
N ARG A 56 10.65 -13.02 4.96
CA ARG A 56 10.95 -12.45 6.29
C ARG A 56 10.51 -10.98 6.34
N GLY A 57 9.82 -10.60 7.42
CA GLY A 57 9.34 -9.24 7.61
C GLY A 57 8.02 -8.91 6.90
N PHE A 58 7.33 -9.90 6.32
CA PHE A 58 5.94 -9.74 5.89
C PHE A 58 5.04 -9.35 7.07
N ARG A 59 4.21 -8.33 6.86
CA ARG A 59 3.09 -7.98 7.74
C ARG A 59 1.86 -7.74 6.88
N PRO A 60 0.69 -8.27 7.27
CA PRO A 60 -0.54 -8.03 6.54
C PRO A 60 -0.88 -6.54 6.56
N MET A 61 -1.26 -6.00 5.41
CA MET A 61 -1.80 -4.66 5.28
C MET A 61 -3.30 -4.68 5.62
N PRO A 62 -3.77 -3.88 6.59
CA PRO A 62 -5.20 -3.75 6.85
C PRO A 62 -5.95 -3.27 5.61
N GLU A 63 -7.16 -3.79 5.38
CA GLU A 63 -7.98 -3.38 4.23
C GLU A 63 -8.27 -1.86 4.25
N GLN A 64 -8.58 -1.31 5.43
CA GLN A 64 -8.84 0.12 5.57
C GLN A 64 -7.62 0.96 5.17
N ALA A 65 -6.41 0.53 5.54
CA ALA A 65 -5.19 1.23 5.13
C ALA A 65 -5.05 1.25 3.60
N LEU A 66 -5.41 0.16 2.90
CA LEU A 66 -5.38 0.13 1.44
C LEU A 66 -6.43 1.06 0.83
N ARG A 67 -7.64 1.08 1.38
CA ARG A 67 -8.71 1.98 0.93
C ARG A 67 -8.32 3.45 1.10
N ASP A 68 -7.78 3.81 2.26
CA ASP A 68 -7.34 5.17 2.56
C ASP A 68 -6.15 5.60 1.69
N PHE A 69 -5.24 4.66 1.39
CA PHE A 69 -4.15 4.92 0.44
C PHE A 69 -4.68 5.22 -0.97
N ILE A 70 -5.63 4.42 -1.47
CA ILE A 70 -6.25 4.66 -2.78
C ILE A 70 -6.99 6.01 -2.79
N ASP A 71 -7.68 6.35 -1.70
CA ASP A 71 -8.39 7.61 -1.55
C ASP A 71 -7.42 8.82 -1.55
N ALA A 72 -6.29 8.72 -0.84
CA ALA A 72 -5.24 9.74 -0.86
C ALA A 72 -4.66 9.95 -2.26
N LEU A 73 -4.49 8.88 -3.06
CA LEU A 73 -4.04 8.99 -4.45
C LEU A 73 -5.05 9.70 -5.36
N LYS A 74 -6.35 9.49 -5.14
CA LYS A 74 -7.43 10.17 -5.88
C LYS A 74 -7.43 11.68 -5.58
N GLU A 75 -7.25 12.05 -4.31
CA GLU A 75 -7.18 13.45 -3.89
C GLU A 75 -5.99 14.21 -4.49
N GLU A 76 -4.88 13.53 -4.77
CA GLU A 76 -3.73 14.11 -5.48
C GLU A 76 -3.99 14.37 -6.98
N LYS A 77 -5.17 14.03 -7.51
CA LYS A 77 -5.49 14.07 -8.96
C LYS A 77 -4.55 13.21 -9.82
N LEU A 78 -3.89 12.22 -9.23
CA LEU A 78 -3.03 11.27 -9.97
C LEU A 78 -3.83 10.24 -10.77
N VAL A 79 -5.16 10.19 -10.56
CA VAL A 79 -6.12 9.41 -11.32
C VAL A 79 -7.30 10.34 -11.63
N GLU A 80 -7.30 10.96 -12.81
CA GLU A 80 -8.50 11.64 -13.34
C GLU A 80 -9.52 10.56 -13.78
N GLU A 81 -10.82 10.81 -13.53
CA GLU A 81 -11.94 9.93 -13.89
C GLU A 81 -12.06 9.68 -15.40
#